data_AF-A0A553F668-F1
#
_entry.id   AF-A0A553F668-F1
#
_cell.length_a   1.000
_cell.length_b   1.000
_cell.length_c   1.000
_cell.angle_alpha   90.00
_cell.angle_beta   90.00
_cell.angle_gamma   90.00
#
_symmetry.space_group_name_H-M   'P 1'
#
loop_
_entity.id
_entity.type
_entity.pdbx_description
1 polymer ?
#
loop_
_entity_poly.entity_id
_entity_poly.type
_entity_poly.pdbx_seq_one_letter_code
_entity_poly.pdbx_strand_id
1 'polypeptide(L)'
;MNISGILMNRKYWQQACGDTERNYAAVCFKWGVVLNGPGELGPLPDSYDKYLAKGVGKKKLTDINRFAYEMKEGDIVVLRLGTKDVLGIGVIKGNYVWHDSFGDIDGWDLQQIRRVQWLWTNIDAPKKFETYALKQGDTTQQLTSPQVLDWVDGLELDFDTPTNLPDIPTSAPERLNINQISEALFDQGVSSTYIDNLSKEIDELIRIAKWYQKYTSPSEHETVTYLAVPLLRALGWTPQKMAIEWNKVDIALFNQLPRQNENLNTVVEAKKKGNSCLMAFSQAESYASDKPNCNRLIVTDGLRYGVYIKSQSIFKLHAYMNLTRMVADYPVYECMGVVDALIAMTPEWQP
;
A
#
# COMPACT_ATOMS: atom_id res chain seq x y z
N MET A 1 -39.09 -29.58 -16.59
CA MET A 1 -38.60 -29.82 -15.22
C MET A 1 -38.30 -28.47 -14.60
N ASN A 2 -39.14 -28.03 -13.67
CA ASN A 2 -38.91 -26.82 -12.88
C ASN A 2 -37.78 -27.09 -11.90
N ILE A 3 -36.62 -26.48 -12.11
CA ILE A 3 -35.67 -26.25 -11.02
C ILE A 3 -36.09 -24.92 -10.42
N SER A 4 -36.87 -25.01 -9.35
CA SER A 4 -37.15 -23.93 -8.43
C SER A 4 -35.83 -23.29 -8.00
N GLY A 5 -35.52 -22.11 -8.54
CA GLY A 5 -34.47 -21.26 -8.04
C GLY A 5 -34.78 -20.93 -6.59
N ILE A 6 -34.02 -21.54 -5.67
CA ILE A 6 -33.87 -20.98 -4.33
C ILE A 6 -33.31 -19.59 -4.59
N LEU A 7 -34.14 -18.55 -4.44
CA LEU A 7 -33.65 -17.19 -4.28
C LEU A 7 -32.64 -17.25 -3.14
N MET A 8 -31.34 -17.29 -3.47
CA MET A 8 -30.32 -17.16 -2.46
C MET A 8 -30.62 -15.86 -1.74
N ASN A 9 -30.92 -15.94 -0.44
CA ASN A 9 -31.09 -14.76 0.40
C ASN A 9 -29.71 -14.15 0.63
N ARG A 10 -29.16 -13.52 -0.42
CA ARG A 10 -27.83 -12.91 -0.42
C ARG A 10 -27.86 -11.69 0.48
N LYS A 11 -26.86 -11.55 1.33
CA LYS A 11 -26.65 -10.28 2.04
C LYS A 11 -25.85 -9.35 1.15
N TYR A 12 -26.17 -8.06 1.26
CA TYR A 12 -25.38 -6.99 0.66
C TYR A 12 -24.45 -6.42 1.73
N TRP A 13 -23.18 -6.32 1.40
CA TRP A 13 -22.14 -5.77 2.24
C TRP A 13 -21.59 -4.50 1.60
N GLN A 14 -21.15 -3.57 2.43
CA GLN A 14 -20.25 -2.50 2.03
C GLN A 14 -18.87 -2.76 2.65
N GLN A 15 -17.84 -2.58 1.85
CA GLN A 15 -16.45 -2.77 2.24
C GLN A 15 -15.66 -1.49 1.94
N ALA A 16 -15.05 -0.89 2.96
CA ALA A 16 -14.11 0.21 2.75
C ALA A 16 -12.82 -0.28 2.10
N CYS A 17 -12.29 0.46 1.12
CA CYS A 17 -10.99 0.21 0.50
C CYS A 17 -9.96 1.31 0.78
N GLY A 18 -10.00 1.86 2.00
CA GLY A 18 -9.09 2.90 2.47
C GLY A 18 -9.80 4.18 2.91
N ASP A 19 -9.09 5.29 2.79
CA ASP A 19 -9.54 6.65 3.12
C ASP A 19 -9.11 7.63 2.01
N THR A 20 -9.30 8.93 2.21
CA THR A 20 -8.96 9.95 1.20
C THR A 20 -7.45 10.05 0.93
N GLU A 21 -6.62 9.58 1.86
CA GLU A 21 -5.16 9.63 1.79
C GLU A 21 -4.55 8.29 1.37
N ARG A 22 -5.30 7.19 1.40
CA ARG A 22 -4.85 5.85 0.99
C ARG A 22 -5.99 5.10 0.31
N ASN A 23 -5.86 4.82 -0.99
CA ASN A 23 -6.83 4.04 -1.77
C ASN A 23 -6.19 2.76 -2.31
N TYR A 24 -6.67 1.59 -1.87
CA TYR A 24 -6.18 0.29 -2.34
C TYR A 24 -7.21 -0.50 -3.18
N ALA A 25 -8.19 0.19 -3.77
CA ALA A 25 -9.17 -0.46 -4.65
C ALA A 25 -8.52 -1.18 -5.83
N ALA A 26 -7.47 -0.61 -6.44
CA ALA A 26 -6.75 -1.24 -7.54
C ALA A 26 -6.14 -2.60 -7.14
N VAL A 27 -5.64 -2.73 -5.90
CA VAL A 27 -5.14 -3.99 -5.35
C VAL A 27 -6.29 -5.00 -5.19
N CYS A 28 -7.44 -4.57 -4.66
CA CYS A 28 -8.63 -5.41 -4.52
C CYS A 28 -9.12 -5.95 -5.88
N PHE A 29 -9.15 -5.11 -6.91
CA PHE A 29 -9.59 -5.51 -8.25
C PHE A 29 -8.62 -6.47 -8.92
N LYS A 30 -7.32 -6.14 -8.91
CA LYS A 30 -6.27 -6.95 -9.52
C LYS A 30 -6.27 -8.39 -9.01
N TRP A 31 -6.37 -8.57 -7.69
CA TRP A 31 -6.25 -9.88 -7.06
C TRP A 31 -7.59 -10.58 -6.83
N GLY A 32 -8.71 -9.95 -7.20
CA GLY A 32 -10.04 -10.50 -6.95
C GLY A 32 -10.28 -10.72 -5.46
N VAL A 33 -10.01 -9.70 -4.64
CA VAL A 33 -10.12 -9.75 -3.18
C VAL A 33 -10.79 -8.51 -2.61
N VAL A 34 -11.34 -8.66 -1.41
CA VAL A 34 -11.48 -7.54 -0.47
C VAL A 34 -10.62 -7.80 0.76
N LEU A 35 -10.15 -6.71 1.36
CA LEU A 35 -9.16 -6.72 2.41
C LEU A 35 -9.70 -6.10 3.70
N ASN A 36 -9.29 -6.64 4.85
CA ASN A 36 -9.49 -6.04 6.16
C ASN A 36 -8.22 -6.21 7.00
N GLY A 37 -8.07 -5.38 8.02
CA GLY A 37 -6.96 -5.43 8.97
C GLY A 37 -7.42 -5.00 10.36
N PRO A 38 -6.55 -4.96 11.38
CA PRO A 38 -5.19 -5.50 11.37
C PRO A 38 -5.11 -7.00 11.07
N GLY A 39 -3.97 -7.43 10.53
CA GLY A 39 -3.70 -8.82 10.14
C GLY A 39 -2.36 -9.37 10.65
N GLU A 40 -1.50 -8.55 11.23
CA GLU A 40 -0.13 -8.89 11.59
C GLU A 40 0.02 -9.93 12.71
N LEU A 41 -1.03 -10.16 13.52
CA LEU A 41 -1.00 -11.16 14.60
C LEU A 41 -1.57 -12.52 14.18
N GLY A 42 -1.94 -12.67 12.90
CA GLY A 42 -2.44 -13.91 12.31
C GLY A 42 -3.95 -13.95 12.08
N PRO A 43 -4.47 -15.14 11.72
CA PRO A 43 -5.88 -15.35 11.45
C PRO A 43 -6.73 -15.32 12.73
N LEU A 44 -7.98 -14.90 12.58
CA LEU A 44 -9.00 -15.16 13.61
C LEU A 44 -9.49 -16.61 13.50
N PRO A 45 -9.93 -17.21 14.63
CA PRO A 45 -10.09 -16.61 15.95
C PRO A 45 -8.82 -16.67 16.81
N ASP A 46 -7.80 -17.42 16.37
CA ASP A 46 -6.60 -17.75 17.14
C ASP A 46 -5.78 -16.51 17.58
N SER A 47 -5.88 -15.41 16.83
CA SER A 47 -5.20 -14.16 17.13
C SER A 47 -6.03 -13.15 17.93
N TYR A 48 -7.27 -13.48 18.32
CA TYR A 48 -8.20 -12.53 18.96
C TYR A 48 -7.63 -11.91 20.25
N ASP A 49 -7.17 -12.74 21.18
CA ASP A 49 -6.61 -12.28 22.46
C ASP A 49 -5.29 -11.54 22.27
N LYS A 50 -4.50 -11.92 21.25
CA LYS A 50 -3.26 -11.21 20.89
C LYS A 50 -3.56 -9.78 20.46
N TYR A 51 -4.60 -9.57 19.67
CA TYR A 51 -5.01 -8.23 19.26
C TYR A 51 -5.51 -7.39 20.44
N LEU A 52 -6.30 -7.97 21.35
CA LEU A 52 -6.71 -7.27 22.58
C LEU A 52 -5.50 -6.86 23.42
N ALA A 53 -4.52 -7.76 23.59
CA ALA A 53 -3.29 -7.47 24.33
C ALA A 53 -2.45 -6.36 23.68
N LYS A 54 -2.51 -6.22 22.34
CA LYS A 54 -1.88 -5.12 21.57
C LYS A 54 -2.69 -3.80 21.63
N GLY A 55 -3.84 -3.79 22.30
CA GLY A 55 -4.69 -2.61 22.45
C GLY A 55 -5.67 -2.37 21.29
N VAL A 56 -5.88 -3.36 20.41
CA VAL A 56 -6.91 -3.25 19.36
C VAL A 56 -8.28 -3.23 20.02
N GLY A 57 -9.08 -2.21 19.71
CA GLY A 57 -10.39 -2.02 20.32
C GLY A 57 -11.40 -3.12 19.93
N LYS A 58 -12.26 -3.51 20.88
CA LYS A 58 -13.32 -4.53 20.69
C LYS A 58 -14.17 -4.27 19.45
N LYS A 59 -14.54 -3.01 19.19
CA LYS A 59 -15.30 -2.61 18.00
C LYS A 59 -14.60 -3.03 16.70
N LYS A 60 -13.28 -2.85 16.61
CA LYS A 60 -12.50 -3.25 15.43
C LYS A 60 -12.43 -4.77 15.31
N LEU A 61 -12.34 -5.51 16.42
CA LEU A 61 -12.41 -6.97 16.37
C LEU A 61 -13.79 -7.49 15.96
N THR A 62 -14.87 -6.81 16.37
CA THR A 62 -16.22 -7.10 15.87
C THR A 62 -16.29 -6.89 14.35
N ASP A 63 -15.69 -5.82 13.83
CA ASP A 63 -15.60 -5.57 12.39
C ASP A 63 -14.91 -6.71 11.63
N ILE A 64 -13.74 -7.16 12.10
CA ILE A 64 -13.02 -8.29 11.47
C ILE A 64 -13.81 -9.61 11.65
N ASN A 65 -14.48 -9.81 12.79
CA ASN A 65 -15.34 -10.99 12.97
C ASN A 65 -16.50 -11.03 11.97
N ARG A 66 -17.14 -9.90 11.66
CA ARG A 66 -18.16 -9.84 10.60
C ARG A 66 -17.58 -10.25 9.25
N PHE A 67 -16.41 -9.72 8.92
CA PHE A 67 -15.69 -10.07 7.70
C PHE A 67 -15.32 -11.57 7.63
N ALA A 68 -14.80 -12.13 8.72
CA ALA A 68 -14.33 -13.51 8.80
C ALA A 68 -15.45 -14.55 8.92
N TYR A 69 -16.59 -14.20 9.54
CA TYR A 69 -17.61 -15.20 9.90
C TYR A 69 -19.04 -14.87 9.52
N GLU A 70 -19.42 -13.61 9.31
CA GLU A 70 -20.79 -13.26 8.92
C GLU A 70 -20.96 -13.12 7.42
N MET A 71 -19.96 -12.56 6.74
CA MET A 71 -19.88 -12.52 5.28
C MET A 71 -19.68 -13.94 4.74
N LYS A 72 -20.52 -14.38 3.80
CA LYS A 72 -20.52 -15.74 3.24
C LYS A 72 -20.32 -15.74 1.74
N GLU A 73 -19.89 -16.88 1.22
CA GLU A 73 -19.91 -17.15 -0.22
C GLU A 73 -21.32 -16.91 -0.80
N GLY A 74 -21.38 -16.29 -1.97
CA GLY A 74 -22.62 -15.90 -2.63
C GLY A 74 -23.16 -14.52 -2.23
N ASP A 75 -22.71 -13.97 -1.10
CA ASP A 75 -23.06 -12.60 -0.71
C ASP A 75 -22.51 -11.57 -1.71
N ILE A 76 -23.17 -10.41 -1.78
CA ILE A 76 -22.80 -9.30 -2.65
C ILE A 76 -21.99 -8.30 -1.84
N VAL A 77 -20.89 -7.81 -2.39
CA VAL A 77 -20.05 -6.78 -1.77
C VAL A 77 -19.94 -5.56 -2.66
N VAL A 78 -20.16 -4.40 -2.05
CA VAL A 78 -19.95 -3.07 -2.63
C VAL A 78 -18.67 -2.50 -2.06
N LEU A 79 -17.66 -2.31 -2.90
CA LEU A 79 -16.40 -1.66 -2.54
C LEU A 79 -16.57 -0.15 -2.55
N ARG A 80 -16.22 0.51 -1.45
CA ARG A 80 -16.42 1.95 -1.27
C ARG A 80 -15.18 2.70 -0.83
N LEU A 81 -15.12 3.97 -1.20
CA LEU A 81 -14.19 4.96 -0.68
C LEU A 81 -15.00 6.09 -0.01
N GLY A 82 -14.70 6.37 1.25
CA GLY A 82 -15.49 7.28 2.05
C GLY A 82 -16.95 6.82 2.21
N THR A 83 -17.89 7.77 2.19
CA THR A 83 -19.32 7.56 2.49
C THR A 83 -20.25 7.76 1.30
N LYS A 84 -19.68 7.96 0.10
CA LYS A 84 -20.44 8.34 -1.11
C LYS A 84 -20.02 7.64 -2.40
N ASP A 85 -18.79 7.15 -2.48
CA ASP A 85 -18.23 6.64 -3.73
C ASP A 85 -18.23 5.11 -3.71
N VAL A 86 -18.86 4.51 -4.73
CA VAL A 86 -18.80 3.07 -5.02
C VAL A 86 -17.86 2.84 -6.19
N LEU A 87 -16.85 2.00 -5.96
CA LEU A 87 -15.78 1.70 -6.92
C LEU A 87 -15.91 0.32 -7.53
N GLY A 88 -16.60 -0.60 -6.86
CA GLY A 88 -16.80 -1.94 -7.37
C GLY A 88 -17.98 -2.67 -6.75
N ILE A 89 -18.53 -3.62 -7.50
CA ILE A 89 -19.56 -4.56 -7.05
C ILE A 89 -19.11 -5.96 -7.44
N GLY A 90 -19.19 -6.90 -6.51
CA GLY A 90 -18.82 -8.28 -6.75
C GLY A 90 -19.51 -9.26 -5.84
N VAL A 91 -19.25 -10.54 -6.09
CA VAL A 91 -19.78 -11.67 -5.31
C VAL A 91 -18.65 -12.32 -4.54
N ILE A 92 -18.88 -12.57 -3.25
CA ILE A 92 -17.92 -13.29 -2.42
C ILE A 92 -17.82 -14.74 -2.89
N LYS A 93 -16.58 -15.21 -3.06
CA LYS A 93 -16.27 -16.59 -3.44
C LYS A 93 -15.47 -17.25 -2.32
N GLY A 94 -15.90 -18.44 -1.90
CA GLY A 94 -15.22 -19.22 -0.88
C GLY A 94 -15.16 -18.59 0.52
N ASN A 95 -14.27 -19.18 1.32
CA ASN A 95 -14.13 -18.88 2.74
C ASN A 95 -13.16 -17.72 3.01
N TYR A 96 -13.16 -17.28 4.27
CA TYR A 96 -12.20 -16.33 4.80
C TYR A 96 -10.82 -16.96 4.76
N VAL A 97 -9.83 -16.18 4.36
CA VAL A 97 -8.43 -16.60 4.32
C VAL A 97 -7.59 -15.50 4.96
N TRP A 98 -6.49 -15.89 5.58
CA TRP A 98 -5.43 -14.98 6.00
C TRP A 98 -4.24 -15.17 5.08
N HIS A 99 -3.67 -14.09 4.56
CA HIS A 99 -2.59 -14.17 3.57
C HIS A 99 -1.52 -13.08 3.75
N ASP A 100 -0.27 -13.49 4.00
CA ASP A 100 0.79 -12.56 4.40
C ASP A 100 1.25 -11.61 3.29
N SER A 101 1.03 -11.93 2.02
CA SER A 101 1.36 -11.03 0.90
C SER A 101 0.59 -9.70 0.95
N PHE A 102 -0.55 -9.65 1.66
CA PHE A 102 -1.31 -8.42 1.90
C PHE A 102 -0.95 -7.75 3.23
N GLY A 103 0.15 -8.15 3.86
CA GLY A 103 0.57 -7.64 5.17
C GLY A 103 1.28 -6.29 5.15
N ASP A 104 1.36 -5.64 4.00
CA ASP A 104 1.79 -4.26 3.87
C ASP A 104 1.27 -3.69 2.56
N ILE A 105 0.04 -3.21 2.64
CA ILE A 105 -0.59 -2.43 1.59
C ILE A 105 -0.34 -0.96 1.94
N ASP A 106 0.79 -0.45 1.48
CA ASP A 106 1.24 0.94 1.65
C ASP A 106 1.19 1.34 3.14
N GLY A 107 1.68 0.44 3.98
CA GLY A 107 1.83 0.58 5.40
C GLY A 107 0.73 -0.02 6.26
N TRP A 108 -0.33 -0.58 5.66
CA TRP A 108 -1.40 -1.25 6.40
C TRP A 108 -1.27 -2.77 6.36
N ASP A 109 -1.38 -3.39 7.53
CA ASP A 109 -1.46 -4.84 7.71
C ASP A 109 -2.88 -5.34 7.37
N LEU A 110 -3.10 -5.73 6.10
CA LEU A 110 -4.41 -6.09 5.56
C LEU A 110 -4.53 -7.58 5.17
N GLN A 111 -3.90 -8.46 5.94
CA GLN A 111 -3.85 -9.90 5.64
C GLN A 111 -5.21 -10.62 5.70
N GLN A 112 -6.28 -10.00 6.22
CA GLN A 112 -7.60 -10.62 6.30
C GLN A 112 -8.28 -10.50 4.92
N ILE A 113 -8.45 -11.62 4.21
CA ILE A 113 -8.93 -11.60 2.82
C ILE A 113 -10.23 -12.39 2.63
N ARG A 114 -11.03 -11.94 1.67
CA ARG A 114 -12.12 -12.69 1.03
C ARG A 114 -11.94 -12.61 -0.47
N ARG A 115 -12.14 -13.72 -1.18
CA ARG A 115 -12.11 -13.69 -2.64
C ARG A 115 -13.40 -13.10 -3.17
N VAL A 116 -13.28 -12.31 -4.23
CA VAL A 116 -14.39 -11.60 -4.87
C VAL A 116 -14.30 -11.76 -6.36
N GLN A 117 -15.40 -12.20 -6.96
CA GLN A 117 -15.63 -12.05 -8.39
C GLN A 117 -16.21 -10.65 -8.62
N TRP A 118 -15.40 -9.74 -9.17
CA TRP A 118 -15.86 -8.41 -9.53
C TRP A 118 -16.70 -8.46 -10.81
N LEU A 119 -17.89 -7.86 -10.78
CA LEU A 119 -18.83 -7.80 -11.90
C LEU A 119 -18.96 -6.38 -12.46
N TRP A 120 -18.67 -5.39 -11.62
CA TRP A 120 -18.60 -3.99 -12.00
C TRP A 120 -17.44 -3.33 -11.25
N THR A 121 -16.61 -2.56 -11.96
CA THR A 121 -15.51 -1.79 -11.36
C THR A 121 -15.33 -0.47 -12.12
N ASN A 122 -15.18 0.64 -11.40
CA ASN A 122 -14.80 1.91 -11.99
C ASN A 122 -14.04 2.77 -10.97
N ILE A 123 -12.70 2.72 -11.04
CA ILE A 123 -11.83 3.46 -10.10
C ILE A 123 -11.68 4.94 -10.50
N ASP A 124 -11.64 5.24 -11.80
CA ASP A 124 -11.40 6.58 -12.34
C ASP A 124 -12.67 7.45 -12.33
N ALA A 125 -13.84 6.82 -12.49
CA ALA A 125 -15.14 7.47 -12.47
C ALA A 125 -16.14 6.67 -11.59
N PRO A 126 -15.92 6.64 -10.26
CA PRO A 126 -16.77 5.87 -9.36
C PRO A 126 -18.21 6.37 -9.38
N LYS A 127 -19.15 5.47 -9.08
CA LYS A 127 -20.54 5.85 -8.88
C LYS A 127 -20.64 6.67 -7.60
N LYS A 128 -21.07 7.92 -7.74
CA LYS A 128 -21.25 8.84 -6.62
C LYS A 128 -22.70 8.86 -6.16
N PHE A 129 -22.88 8.88 -4.85
CA PHE A 129 -24.16 9.10 -4.17
C PHE A 129 -24.08 10.34 -3.29
N GLU A 130 -25.20 10.69 -2.65
CA GLU A 130 -25.20 11.70 -1.59
C GLU A 130 -24.29 11.27 -0.42
N THR A 131 -23.75 12.27 0.28
CA THR A 131 -22.87 12.01 1.43
C THR A 131 -23.62 11.21 2.49
N TYR A 132 -23.00 10.16 3.02
CA TYR A 132 -23.59 9.19 3.95
C TYR A 132 -24.65 8.25 3.37
N ALA A 133 -24.76 8.17 2.04
CA ALA A 133 -25.41 7.03 1.39
C ALA A 133 -24.78 5.70 1.80
N LEU A 134 -23.48 5.70 2.14
CA LEU A 134 -22.74 4.59 2.70
C LEU A 134 -22.31 4.91 4.15
N LYS A 135 -22.17 3.88 4.99
CA LYS A 135 -21.87 4.07 6.41
C LYS A 135 -20.40 4.42 6.62
N GLN A 136 -20.15 5.43 7.44
CA GLN A 136 -18.82 5.73 7.98
C GLN A 136 -18.46 4.73 9.10
N GLY A 137 -17.17 4.61 9.41
CA GLY A 137 -16.67 3.82 10.53
C GLY A 137 -16.10 2.49 10.07
N ASP A 138 -16.69 1.39 10.53
CA ASP A 138 -16.14 0.05 10.34
C ASP A 138 -15.91 -0.30 8.86
N THR A 139 -14.85 -1.06 8.60
CA THR A 139 -14.42 -1.42 7.25
C THR A 139 -15.46 -2.31 6.57
N THR A 140 -16.02 -3.28 7.29
CA THR A 140 -17.02 -4.23 6.79
C THR A 140 -18.34 -4.03 7.51
N GLN A 141 -19.39 -3.67 6.77
CA GLN A 141 -20.74 -3.50 7.33
C GLN A 141 -21.79 -4.03 6.38
N GLN A 142 -22.94 -4.45 6.91
CA GLN A 142 -24.09 -4.73 6.04
C GLN A 142 -24.53 -3.42 5.35
N LEU A 143 -24.74 -3.50 4.05
CA LEU A 143 -25.30 -2.42 3.25
C LEU A 143 -26.83 -2.39 3.46
N THR A 144 -27.34 -1.24 3.86
CA THR A 144 -28.76 -1.05 4.19
C THR A 144 -29.34 0.20 3.52
N SER A 145 -28.62 0.78 2.56
CA SER A 145 -29.00 2.04 1.91
C SER A 145 -29.89 1.75 0.71
N PRO A 146 -31.18 2.13 0.72
CA PRO A 146 -32.12 1.78 -0.35
C PRO A 146 -31.64 2.28 -1.71
N GLN A 147 -31.22 3.54 -1.81
CA GLN A 147 -30.72 4.11 -3.07
C GLN A 147 -29.51 3.37 -3.67
N VAL A 148 -28.65 2.78 -2.84
CA VAL A 148 -27.50 2.02 -3.34
C VAL A 148 -27.95 0.61 -3.75
N LEU A 149 -28.84 -0.01 -2.96
CA LEU A 149 -29.41 -1.32 -3.29
C LEU A 149 -30.20 -1.26 -4.60
N ASP A 150 -31.12 -0.30 -4.73
CA ASP A 150 -31.93 -0.08 -5.93
C ASP A 150 -31.04 0.13 -7.17
N TRP A 151 -29.93 0.87 -7.02
CA TRP A 151 -28.97 1.05 -8.10
C TRP A 151 -28.23 -0.24 -8.45
N VAL A 152 -27.73 -0.99 -7.47
CA VAL A 152 -27.05 -2.28 -7.71
C VAL A 152 -27.99 -3.26 -8.41
N ASP A 153 -29.23 -3.34 -7.96
CA ASP A 153 -30.24 -4.24 -8.54
C ASP A 153 -30.63 -3.81 -9.96
N GLY A 154 -30.71 -2.49 -10.20
CA GLY A 154 -30.98 -1.93 -11.52
C GLY A 154 -29.85 -2.07 -12.54
N LEU A 155 -28.64 -2.52 -12.14
CA LEU A 155 -27.56 -2.86 -13.08
C LEU A 155 -27.76 -4.22 -13.76
N GLU A 156 -28.69 -5.06 -13.26
CA GLU A 156 -28.97 -6.39 -13.80
C GLU A 156 -27.73 -7.27 -13.94
N LEU A 157 -26.80 -7.18 -12.97
CA LEU A 157 -25.57 -7.97 -12.96
C LEU A 157 -25.89 -9.46 -12.75
N ASP A 158 -25.28 -10.34 -13.55
CA ASP A 158 -25.39 -11.77 -13.34
C ASP A 158 -24.43 -12.22 -12.23
N PHE A 159 -24.97 -12.34 -11.02
CA PHE A 159 -24.25 -12.78 -9.83
C PHE A 159 -23.98 -14.29 -9.76
N ASP A 160 -24.48 -15.06 -10.72
CA ASP A 160 -24.32 -16.51 -10.83
C ASP A 160 -23.39 -16.92 -11.97
N THR A 161 -22.98 -15.99 -12.84
CA THR A 161 -22.00 -16.27 -13.90
C THR A 161 -20.72 -16.87 -13.28
N PRO A 162 -20.31 -18.09 -13.66
CA PRO A 162 -19.03 -18.63 -13.26
C PRO A 162 -17.90 -17.85 -13.95
N THR A 163 -16.95 -17.34 -13.19
CA THR A 163 -15.74 -16.69 -13.73
C THR A 163 -14.51 -17.19 -12.98
N ASN A 164 -13.41 -17.36 -13.71
CA ASN A 164 -12.13 -17.67 -13.10
C ASN A 164 -11.63 -16.46 -12.31
N LEU A 165 -11.33 -16.68 -11.03
CA LEU A 165 -10.74 -15.63 -10.21
C LEU A 165 -9.24 -15.50 -10.54
N PRO A 166 -8.67 -14.29 -10.51
CA PRO A 166 -7.22 -14.10 -10.61
C PRO A 166 -6.50 -14.88 -9.51
N ASP A 167 -5.38 -15.53 -9.79
CA ASP A 167 -4.62 -16.17 -8.72
C ASP A 167 -4.05 -15.12 -7.76
N ILE A 168 -4.15 -15.35 -6.45
CA ILE A 168 -3.44 -14.52 -5.47
C ILE A 168 -1.96 -14.95 -5.43
N PRO A 169 -1.04 -14.09 -4.99
CA PRO A 169 0.36 -14.48 -4.83
C PRO A 169 0.48 -15.77 -4.02
N THR A 170 1.16 -16.78 -4.55
CA THR A 170 1.19 -18.13 -3.99
C THR A 170 2.15 -18.29 -2.81
N SER A 171 3.17 -17.44 -2.72
CA SER A 171 4.14 -17.42 -1.62
C SER A 171 3.96 -16.19 -0.74
N ALA A 172 4.11 -16.41 0.57
CA ALA A 172 4.33 -15.31 1.51
C ALA A 172 5.66 -14.61 1.15
N PRO A 173 5.74 -13.27 1.26
CA PRO A 173 7.00 -12.56 1.04
C PRO A 173 8.08 -13.05 2.00
N GLU A 174 9.28 -13.30 1.49
CA GLU A 174 10.41 -13.70 2.33
C GLU A 174 10.81 -12.53 3.24
N ARG A 175 10.86 -12.78 4.55
CA ARG A 175 11.36 -11.80 5.53
C ARG A 175 12.87 -11.76 5.54
N LEU A 176 13.42 -10.57 5.38
CA LEU A 176 14.86 -10.37 5.47
C LEU A 176 15.21 -9.64 6.77
N ASN A 177 16.17 -10.19 7.50
CA ASN A 177 16.84 -9.48 8.58
C ASN A 177 18.02 -8.65 8.05
N ILE A 178 18.60 -7.79 8.90
CA ILE A 178 19.69 -6.89 8.50
C ILE A 178 20.95 -7.62 8.03
N ASN A 179 21.25 -8.81 8.57
CA ASN A 179 22.41 -9.60 8.14
C ASN A 179 22.19 -10.13 6.72
N GLN A 180 21.00 -10.65 6.41
CA GLN A 180 20.67 -11.12 5.06
C GLN A 180 20.70 -9.99 4.03
N ILE A 181 20.23 -8.80 4.41
CA ILE A 181 20.32 -7.60 3.56
C ILE A 181 21.79 -7.21 3.35
N SER A 182 22.60 -7.26 4.40
CA SER A 182 24.04 -6.96 4.35
C SER A 182 24.80 -7.92 3.44
N GLU A 183 24.53 -9.22 3.54
CA GLU A 183 25.09 -10.25 2.66
C GLU A 183 24.67 -10.01 1.20
N ALA A 184 23.37 -9.76 0.95
CA ALA A 184 22.89 -9.49 -0.40
C ALA A 184 23.50 -8.22 -1.02
N LEU A 185 23.69 -7.14 -0.24
CA LEU A 185 24.37 -5.93 -0.70
C LEU A 185 25.86 -6.19 -0.96
N PHE A 186 26.53 -6.99 -0.13
CA PHE A 186 27.93 -7.36 -0.32
C PHE A 186 28.13 -8.15 -1.62
N ASP A 187 27.24 -9.10 -1.90
CA ASP A 187 27.24 -9.89 -3.15
C ASP A 187 27.04 -9.02 -4.40
N GLN A 188 26.36 -7.87 -4.25
CA GLN A 188 26.19 -6.84 -5.29
C GLN A 188 27.38 -5.87 -5.38
N GLY A 189 28.48 -6.13 -4.67
CA GLY A 189 29.72 -5.35 -4.72
C GLY A 189 29.71 -4.09 -3.84
N VAL A 190 28.75 -3.95 -2.93
CA VAL A 190 28.70 -2.82 -1.99
C VAL A 190 29.78 -3.02 -0.91
N SER A 191 30.57 -1.98 -0.63
CA SER A 191 31.66 -2.08 0.36
C SER A 191 31.14 -2.32 1.79
N SER A 192 31.85 -3.13 2.58
CA SER A 192 31.46 -3.45 3.97
C SER A 192 31.31 -2.21 4.85
N THR A 193 32.19 -1.20 4.69
CA THR A 193 32.08 0.06 5.44
C THR A 193 30.78 0.81 5.15
N TYR A 194 30.30 0.76 3.90
CA TYR A 194 29.03 1.36 3.53
C TYR A 194 27.84 0.56 4.11
N ILE A 195 27.91 -0.77 4.04
CA ILE A 195 26.90 -1.67 4.62
C ILE A 195 26.77 -1.45 6.13
N ASP A 196 27.89 -1.31 6.85
CA ASP A 196 27.89 -1.03 8.29
C ASP A 196 27.23 0.30 8.63
N ASN A 197 27.50 1.35 7.84
CA ASN A 197 26.91 2.66 8.03
C ASN A 197 25.40 2.65 7.73
N LEU A 198 25.00 2.02 6.63
CA LEU A 198 23.60 1.89 6.25
C LEU A 198 22.81 1.09 7.30
N SER A 199 23.38 0.00 7.81
CA SER A 199 22.73 -0.83 8.82
C SER A 199 22.49 -0.07 10.13
N LYS A 200 23.49 0.69 10.59
CA LYS A 200 23.37 1.56 11.77
C LYS A 200 22.28 2.62 11.57
N GLU A 201 22.21 3.23 10.39
CA GLU A 201 21.21 4.24 10.09
C GLU A 201 19.80 3.64 10.06
N ILE A 202 19.61 2.48 9.41
CA ILE A 202 18.32 1.77 9.39
C ILE A 202 17.86 1.46 10.83
N ASP A 203 18.75 0.96 11.68
CA ASP A 203 18.43 0.69 13.09
C ASP A 203 17.99 1.95 13.84
N GLU A 204 18.67 3.08 13.63
CA GLU A 204 18.32 4.35 14.25
C GLU A 204 16.97 4.88 13.75
N LEU A 205 16.73 4.83 12.44
CA LEU A 205 15.45 5.22 11.83
C LEU A 205 14.28 4.38 12.38
N ILE A 206 14.47 3.07 12.56
CA ILE A 206 13.47 2.20 13.18
C ILE A 206 13.22 2.59 14.65
N ARG A 207 14.25 3.01 15.39
CA ARG A 207 14.09 3.48 16.78
C ARG A 207 13.32 4.79 16.84
N ILE A 208 13.67 5.76 16.00
CA ILE A 208 12.97 7.04 15.87
C ILE A 208 11.50 6.81 15.46
N ALA A 209 11.25 5.90 14.51
CA ALA A 209 9.91 5.50 14.11
C ALA A 209 9.06 5.00 15.29
N LYS A 210 9.63 4.08 16.09
CA LYS A 210 8.98 3.53 17.28
C LYS A 210 8.76 4.59 18.35
N TRP A 211 9.64 5.58 18.46
CA TRP A 211 9.45 6.72 19.33
C TRP A 211 8.24 7.56 18.87
N TYR A 212 8.18 7.94 17.59
CA TYR A 212 7.04 8.67 17.03
C TYR A 212 5.71 7.91 17.05
N GLN A 213 5.71 6.58 17.14
CA GLN A 213 4.47 5.79 17.35
C GLN A 213 3.91 5.94 18.76
N LYS A 214 4.77 6.22 19.76
CA LYS A 214 4.38 6.38 21.16
C LYS A 214 4.02 7.83 21.50
N TYR A 215 4.58 8.79 20.77
CA TYR A 215 4.45 10.22 21.02
C TYR A 215 3.81 10.94 19.82
N THR A 216 3.94 12.26 19.77
CA THR A 216 3.41 13.09 18.68
C THR A 216 4.05 12.70 17.35
N SER A 217 3.24 12.44 16.32
CA SER A 217 3.75 12.16 14.98
C SER A 217 4.49 13.37 14.39
N PRO A 218 5.56 13.15 13.62
CA PRO A 218 6.34 14.24 13.05
C PRO A 218 5.54 15.00 12.00
N SER A 219 5.86 16.28 11.85
CA SER A 219 5.49 17.05 10.67
C SER A 219 6.13 16.49 9.39
N GLU A 220 5.71 16.99 8.23
CA GLU A 220 6.30 16.61 6.95
C GLU A 220 7.77 17.04 6.87
N HIS A 221 8.09 18.27 7.31
CA HIS A 221 9.46 18.76 7.38
C HIS A 221 10.35 17.93 8.32
N GLU A 222 9.82 17.49 9.47
CA GLU A 222 10.52 16.57 10.36
C GLU A 222 10.69 15.18 9.72
N THR A 223 9.72 14.72 8.94
CA THR A 223 9.83 13.46 8.19
C THR A 223 10.95 13.54 7.15
N VAL A 224 11.03 14.65 6.39
CA VAL A 224 12.13 14.91 5.47
C VAL A 224 13.47 14.94 6.22
N THR A 225 13.55 15.74 7.28
CA THR A 225 14.82 16.06 7.96
C THR A 225 15.37 14.90 8.79
N TYR A 226 14.51 14.21 9.54
CA TYR A 226 14.92 13.20 10.51
C TYR A 226 14.72 11.76 10.05
N LEU A 227 14.01 11.52 8.94
CA LEU A 227 13.77 10.16 8.45
C LEU A 227 14.30 9.94 7.03
N ALA A 228 13.91 10.78 6.06
CA ALA A 228 14.31 10.58 4.67
C ALA A 228 15.78 10.99 4.40
N VAL A 229 16.18 12.19 4.83
CA VAL A 229 17.55 12.71 4.62
C VAL A 229 18.62 11.81 5.23
N PRO A 230 18.51 11.32 6.48
CA PRO A 230 19.53 10.45 7.07
C PRO A 230 19.73 9.16 6.27
N LEU A 231 18.65 8.53 5.79
CA LEU A 231 18.76 7.36 4.93
C LEU A 231 19.47 7.69 3.61
N LEU A 232 19.09 8.77 2.93
CA LEU A 232 19.74 9.19 1.68
C LEU A 232 21.24 9.50 1.88
N ARG A 233 21.61 10.10 3.01
CA ARG A 233 23.00 10.35 3.39
C ARG A 233 23.78 9.06 3.61
N ALA A 234 23.18 8.09 4.32
CA ALA A 234 23.75 6.76 4.49
C ALA A 234 23.86 6.00 3.15
N LEU A 235 22.97 6.30 2.21
CA LEU A 235 23.02 5.79 0.84
C LEU A 235 24.08 6.47 -0.06
N GLY A 236 24.88 7.38 0.50
CA GLY A 236 25.99 8.04 -0.22
C GLY A 236 25.62 9.36 -0.89
N TRP A 237 24.37 9.84 -0.78
CA TRP A 237 24.04 11.19 -1.26
C TRP A 237 24.75 12.25 -0.41
N THR A 238 25.49 13.14 -1.07
CA THR A 238 26.24 14.21 -0.40
C THR A 238 25.40 15.48 -0.32
N PRO A 239 25.64 16.37 0.67
CA PRO A 239 24.92 17.63 0.74
C PRO A 239 25.14 18.48 -0.50
N GLN A 240 26.25 18.29 -1.24
CA GLN A 240 26.54 18.95 -2.51
C GLN A 240 25.61 18.48 -3.64
N LYS A 241 25.32 17.18 -3.72
CA LYS A 241 24.45 16.56 -4.74
C LYS A 241 22.97 16.47 -4.32
N MET A 242 22.60 17.00 -3.16
CA MET A 242 21.25 16.99 -2.62
C MET A 242 20.80 18.42 -2.31
N ALA A 243 19.57 18.77 -2.69
CA ALA A 243 18.94 20.03 -2.29
C ALA A 243 17.56 19.76 -1.68
N ILE A 244 17.28 20.42 -0.57
CA ILE A 244 16.00 20.36 0.13
C ILE A 244 15.16 21.57 -0.33
N GLU A 245 13.87 21.36 -0.58
CA GLU A 245 12.93 22.39 -1.05
C GLU A 245 13.38 23.08 -2.36
N TRP A 246 14.00 22.32 -3.25
CA TRP A 246 14.49 22.86 -4.52
C TRP A 246 13.37 22.94 -5.56
N ASN A 247 13.00 24.14 -5.97
CA ASN A 247 11.91 24.36 -6.94
C ASN A 247 10.59 23.65 -6.55
N LYS A 248 10.25 23.67 -5.25
CA LYS A 248 9.08 23.01 -4.65
C LYS A 248 9.15 21.49 -4.55
N VAL A 249 10.27 20.87 -4.95
CA VAL A 249 10.56 19.46 -4.69
C VAL A 249 11.10 19.32 -3.26
N ASP A 250 10.57 18.38 -2.48
CA ASP A 250 11.01 18.17 -1.10
C ASP A 250 12.51 17.85 -1.03
N ILE A 251 12.97 16.89 -1.84
CA ILE A 251 14.40 16.61 -2.01
C ILE A 251 14.72 16.36 -3.49
N ALA A 252 15.63 17.16 -4.04
CA ALA A 252 16.17 17.04 -5.38
C ALA A 252 17.58 16.42 -5.32
N LEU A 253 17.80 15.34 -6.08
CA LEU A 253 19.08 14.62 -6.11
C LEU A 253 19.71 14.72 -7.50
N PHE A 254 20.96 15.17 -7.54
CA PHE A 254 21.69 15.54 -8.75
C PHE A 254 22.83 14.56 -9.01
N ASN A 255 22.92 14.01 -10.22
CA ASN A 255 24.01 13.11 -10.57
C ASN A 255 25.36 13.84 -10.70
N GLN A 256 25.33 15.11 -11.10
CA GLN A 256 26.49 15.98 -11.27
C GLN A 256 26.22 17.42 -10.81
N LEU A 257 27.29 18.21 -10.67
CA LEU A 257 27.22 19.63 -10.34
C LEU A 257 27.32 20.47 -11.62
N PRO A 258 26.75 21.69 -11.66
CA PRO A 258 25.99 22.37 -10.60
C PRO A 258 24.55 21.84 -10.44
N ARG A 259 23.82 22.29 -9.41
CA ARG A 259 22.42 21.91 -9.18
C ARG A 259 21.47 22.65 -10.11
N GLN A 260 21.19 22.04 -11.25
CA GLN A 260 20.33 22.59 -12.29
C GLN A 260 19.46 21.50 -12.91
N ASN A 261 18.44 21.88 -13.68
CA ASN A 261 17.46 20.97 -14.26
C ASN A 261 18.11 19.83 -15.07
N GLU A 262 19.16 20.15 -15.82
CA GLU A 262 19.89 19.20 -16.67
C GLU A 262 20.63 18.14 -15.85
N ASN A 263 20.90 18.41 -14.57
CA ASN A 263 21.66 17.51 -13.69
C ASN A 263 20.76 16.82 -12.66
N LEU A 264 19.47 17.15 -12.63
CA LEU A 264 18.51 16.50 -11.75
C LEU A 264 18.27 15.07 -12.24
N ASN A 265 18.56 14.10 -11.38
CA ASN A 265 18.43 12.69 -11.70
C ASN A 265 17.27 12.01 -10.96
N THR A 266 17.04 12.40 -9.71
CA THR A 266 15.98 11.83 -8.88
C THR A 266 15.19 12.93 -8.19
N VAL A 267 13.86 12.80 -8.25
CA VAL A 267 12.92 13.57 -7.44
C VAL A 267 12.51 12.71 -6.25
N VAL A 268 12.59 13.27 -5.05
CA VAL A 268 12.03 12.65 -3.85
C VAL A 268 10.88 13.50 -3.34
N GLU A 269 9.72 12.87 -3.20
CA GLU A 269 8.52 13.48 -2.63
C GLU A 269 8.20 12.77 -1.30
N ALA A 270 8.08 13.56 -0.23
CA ALA A 270 7.78 13.05 1.09
C ALA A 270 6.33 13.33 1.47
N LYS A 271 5.80 12.50 2.37
CA LYS A 271 4.54 12.72 3.08
C LYS A 271 4.79 12.58 4.57
N LYS A 272 3.85 13.09 5.37
CA LYS A 272 3.87 12.88 6.82
C LYS A 272 3.96 11.38 7.17
N LYS A 273 4.78 11.04 8.16
CA LYS A 273 4.99 9.67 8.63
C LYS A 273 3.67 8.93 8.88
N GLY A 274 3.43 7.82 8.17
CA GLY A 274 2.23 6.99 8.30
C GLY A 274 1.15 7.26 7.25
N ASN A 275 1.24 8.36 6.51
CA ASN A 275 0.42 8.59 5.33
C ASN A 275 0.80 7.63 4.20
N SER A 276 -0.05 7.55 3.18
CA SER A 276 0.32 6.83 1.96
C SER A 276 1.51 7.50 1.29
N CYS A 277 2.59 6.76 1.10
CA CYS A 277 3.71 7.26 0.32
C CYS A 277 3.45 7.08 -1.18
N LEU A 278 2.81 5.97 -1.58
CA LEU A 278 2.57 5.68 -3.00
C LEU A 278 1.65 6.71 -3.68
N MET A 279 0.71 7.31 -2.93
CA MET A 279 -0.15 8.38 -3.44
C MET A 279 0.61 9.65 -3.85
N ALA A 280 1.84 9.84 -3.37
CA ALA A 280 2.69 10.96 -3.74
C ALA A 280 3.26 10.85 -5.17
N PHE A 281 3.06 9.71 -5.84
CA PHE A 281 3.58 9.44 -7.18
C PHE A 281 3.23 10.54 -8.19
N SER A 282 1.95 10.91 -8.30
CA SER A 282 1.51 11.90 -9.30
C SER A 282 2.16 13.27 -9.09
N GLN A 283 2.45 13.63 -7.83
CA GLN A 283 3.13 14.87 -7.50
C GLN A 283 4.62 14.79 -7.88
N ALA A 284 5.30 13.68 -7.54
CA ALA A 284 6.68 13.45 -7.94
C ALA A 284 6.85 13.43 -9.47
N GLU A 285 5.93 12.78 -10.19
CA GLU A 285 5.94 12.73 -11.65
C GLU A 285 5.76 14.12 -12.28
N SER A 286 4.85 14.93 -11.74
CA SER A 286 4.66 16.31 -12.17
C SER A 286 5.96 17.12 -12.10
N TYR A 287 6.72 16.99 -11.00
CA TYR A 287 8.02 17.65 -10.84
C TYR A 287 9.14 17.13 -11.75
N ALA A 288 9.01 15.92 -12.27
CA ALA A 288 9.98 15.31 -13.18
C ALA A 288 9.64 15.55 -14.66
N SER A 289 8.42 16.00 -14.98
CA SER A 289 7.88 16.07 -16.34
C SER A 289 8.71 16.90 -17.33
N ASP A 290 9.31 18.01 -16.87
CA ASP A 290 10.15 18.92 -17.65
C ASP A 290 11.66 18.65 -17.46
N LYS A 291 12.04 17.55 -16.79
CA LYS A 291 13.42 17.24 -16.41
C LYS A 291 13.93 16.05 -17.23
N PRO A 292 14.69 16.28 -18.32
CA PRO A 292 15.01 15.24 -19.30
C PRO A 292 15.84 14.08 -18.70
N ASN A 293 16.71 14.40 -17.73
CA ASN A 293 17.61 13.43 -17.11
C ASN A 293 17.07 12.84 -15.79
N CYS A 294 15.84 13.21 -15.41
CA CYS A 294 15.19 12.62 -14.25
C CYS A 294 14.67 11.23 -14.63
N ASN A 295 15.38 10.20 -14.14
CA ASN A 295 15.12 8.80 -14.46
C ASN A 295 14.57 8.02 -13.27
N ARG A 296 14.49 8.66 -12.09
CA ARG A 296 14.00 8.05 -10.86
C ARG A 296 13.05 8.97 -10.10
N LEU A 297 12.03 8.38 -9.50
CA LEU A 297 11.22 9.01 -8.44
C LEU A 297 11.35 8.15 -7.19
N ILE A 298 11.43 8.82 -6.04
CA ILE A 298 11.33 8.17 -4.74
C ILE A 298 10.17 8.84 -4.00
N VAL A 299 9.18 8.06 -3.58
CA VAL A 299 8.10 8.57 -2.74
C VAL A 299 8.20 7.95 -1.36
N THR A 300 8.06 8.75 -0.30
CA THR A 300 8.35 8.26 1.05
C THR A 300 7.49 8.90 2.14
N ASP A 301 7.27 8.15 3.22
CA ASP A 301 6.79 8.69 4.51
C ASP A 301 7.89 8.69 5.59
N GLY A 302 9.15 8.57 5.15
CA GLY A 302 10.34 8.41 5.99
C GLY A 302 10.65 6.96 6.38
N LEU A 303 9.66 6.05 6.36
CA LEU A 303 9.83 4.64 6.74
C LEU A 303 9.54 3.69 5.60
N ARG A 304 8.71 4.12 4.67
CA ARG A 304 8.35 3.41 3.45
C ARG A 304 8.84 4.19 2.25
N TYR A 305 9.24 3.48 1.22
CA TYR A 305 9.86 4.04 0.02
C TYR A 305 9.32 3.30 -1.19
N GLY A 306 8.61 4.01 -2.07
CA GLY A 306 8.31 3.54 -3.41
C GLY A 306 9.35 4.10 -4.37
N VAL A 307 10.10 3.23 -5.05
CA VAL A 307 11.13 3.61 -6.01
C VAL A 307 10.60 3.35 -7.41
N TYR A 308 10.49 4.40 -8.21
CA TYR A 308 10.02 4.33 -9.58
C TYR A 308 11.15 4.63 -10.55
N ILE A 309 11.22 3.86 -11.63
CA ILE A 309 12.20 4.03 -12.70
C ILE A 309 11.48 4.47 -13.98
N LYS A 310 12.07 5.43 -14.69
CA LYS A 310 11.60 5.86 -16.01
C LYS A 310 11.99 4.85 -17.07
N SER A 311 11.01 4.29 -17.76
CA SER A 311 11.19 3.43 -18.94
C SER A 311 10.29 3.96 -20.06
N GLN A 312 10.88 4.27 -21.23
CA GLN A 312 10.14 4.78 -22.39
C GLN A 312 9.22 5.98 -22.07
N SER A 313 9.70 6.90 -21.23
CA SER A 313 8.98 8.10 -20.73
C SER A 313 7.92 7.87 -19.65
N ILE A 314 7.70 6.62 -19.20
CA ILE A 314 6.74 6.30 -18.15
C ILE A 314 7.49 5.82 -16.91
N PHE A 315 7.14 6.35 -15.74
CA PHE A 315 7.66 5.83 -14.48
C PHE A 315 6.89 4.58 -14.04
N LYS A 316 7.63 3.52 -13.69
CA LYS A 316 7.05 2.27 -13.18
C LYS A 316 7.62 1.97 -11.79
N LEU A 317 6.77 1.48 -10.89
CA LEU A 317 7.20 1.04 -9.57
C LEU A 317 8.16 -0.13 -9.73
N HIS A 318 9.42 0.08 -9.36
CA HIS A 318 10.49 -0.90 -9.47
C HIS A 318 10.65 -1.70 -8.18
N ALA A 319 10.68 -0.99 -7.05
CA ALA A 319 10.83 -1.58 -5.74
C ALA A 319 10.00 -0.81 -4.71
N TYR A 320 9.52 -1.53 -3.71
CA TYR A 320 8.92 -0.95 -2.51
C TYR A 320 9.65 -1.48 -1.28
N MET A 321 9.91 -0.60 -0.33
CA MET A 321 10.62 -0.92 0.90
C MET A 321 9.85 -0.36 2.08
N ASN A 322 9.73 -1.16 3.14
CA ASN A 322 9.24 -0.72 4.44
C ASN A 322 10.27 -1.11 5.50
N LEU A 323 10.88 -0.13 6.16
CA LEU A 323 11.91 -0.36 7.17
C LEU A 323 11.38 -1.12 8.39
N THR A 324 10.07 -1.11 8.64
CA THR A 324 9.44 -1.87 9.73
C THR A 324 8.98 -3.27 9.30
N ARG A 325 9.09 -3.59 8.00
CA ARG A 325 8.68 -4.85 7.38
C ARG A 325 9.56 -5.14 6.15
N MET A 326 10.81 -5.51 6.38
CA MET A 326 11.77 -5.77 5.31
C MET A 326 11.51 -7.14 4.65
N VAL A 327 11.23 -7.13 3.36
CA VAL A 327 10.96 -8.32 2.54
C VAL A 327 11.76 -8.30 1.26
N ALA A 328 12.00 -9.48 0.68
CA ALA A 328 12.72 -9.63 -0.57
C ALA A 328 11.97 -9.04 -1.77
N ASP A 329 10.64 -9.15 -1.78
CA ASP A 329 9.76 -8.69 -2.86
C ASP A 329 8.35 -8.37 -2.34
N TYR A 330 7.59 -7.63 -3.15
CA TYR A 330 6.18 -7.32 -2.90
C TYR A 330 5.30 -7.86 -4.03
N PRO A 331 4.88 -9.13 -3.97
CA PRO A 331 4.06 -9.75 -5.01
C PRO A 331 2.77 -8.99 -5.31
N VAL A 332 2.13 -8.41 -4.29
CA VAL A 332 0.89 -7.64 -4.44
C VAL A 332 1.04 -6.40 -5.31
N TYR A 333 2.23 -5.82 -5.33
CA TYR A 333 2.61 -4.69 -6.17
C TYR A 333 3.37 -5.09 -7.43
N GLU A 334 3.71 -6.38 -7.56
CA GLU A 334 4.59 -6.91 -8.63
C GLU A 334 5.91 -6.13 -8.73
N CYS A 335 6.50 -5.81 -7.57
CA CYS A 335 7.76 -5.08 -7.51
C CYS A 335 8.76 -5.73 -6.54
N MET A 336 10.02 -5.32 -6.66
CA MET A 336 11.10 -5.81 -5.82
C MET A 336 11.01 -5.23 -4.39
N GLY A 337 11.78 -5.79 -3.47
CA GLY A 337 11.74 -5.44 -2.05
C GLY A 337 12.91 -4.56 -1.60
N VAL A 338 13.35 -4.81 -0.36
CA VAL A 338 14.30 -3.95 0.37
C VAL A 338 15.66 -3.83 -0.31
N VAL A 339 16.23 -4.92 -0.84
CA VAL A 339 17.59 -4.92 -1.41
C VAL A 339 17.62 -4.07 -2.67
N ASP A 340 16.72 -4.32 -3.61
CA ASP A 340 16.61 -3.56 -4.86
C ASP A 340 16.26 -2.10 -4.62
N ALA A 341 15.38 -1.80 -3.66
CA ALA A 341 15.09 -0.43 -3.28
C ALA A 341 16.34 0.30 -2.79
N LEU A 342 17.12 -0.29 -1.88
CA LEU A 342 18.35 0.32 -1.35
C LEU A 342 19.36 0.59 -2.46
N ILE A 343 19.56 -0.37 -3.38
CA ILE A 343 20.48 -0.25 -4.52
C ILE A 343 20.01 0.86 -5.47
N ALA A 344 18.73 0.82 -5.88
CA ALA A 344 18.15 1.75 -6.84
C ALA A 344 18.08 3.19 -6.30
N MET A 345 18.16 3.40 -4.99
CA MET A 345 18.22 4.73 -4.37
C MET A 345 19.64 5.29 -4.25
N THR A 346 20.69 4.55 -4.57
CA THR A 346 22.08 5.06 -4.47
C THR A 346 22.45 6.06 -5.58
N PRO A 347 23.42 6.96 -5.37
CA PRO A 347 23.84 7.92 -6.40
C PRO A 347 24.39 7.30 -7.68
N GLU A 348 25.17 6.23 -7.54
CA GLU A 348 25.94 5.62 -8.64
C GLU A 348 25.10 4.66 -9.49
N TRP A 349 23.96 4.21 -8.96
CA TRP A 349 23.10 3.29 -9.69
C TRP A 349 22.48 3.94 -10.93
N GLN A 350 22.48 3.19 -12.03
CA GLN A 350 21.85 3.54 -13.30
C GLN A 350 20.90 2.39 -13.72
N PRO A 351 19.67 2.71 -14.16
CA PRO A 351 18.69 1.73 -14.60
C PRO A 351 19.05 0.96 -15.87
#